data_AF-A0A9R0Z4R3-F1
#
_entry.id   AF-A0A9R0Z4R3-F1
#
_cell.length_a   1.000
_cell.length_b   1.000
_cell.length_c   1.000
_cell.angle_alpha   90.00
_cell.angle_beta   90.00
_cell.angle_gamma   90.00
#
_symmetry.space_group_name_H-M   'P 1'
#
loop_
_entity.id
_entity.type
_entity.pdbx_description
1 polymer ?
#
loop_
_entity_poly.entity_id
_entity_poly.type
_entity_poly.pdbx_seq_one_letter_code
_entity_poly.pdbx_strand_id
1 'polypeptide(L)'
;MDIDYMDGFRCFTFDNNHFPDPKSMVDDLHSIGCKSIWMLDPGIKEEKGYFVYESGSENDVWIKKADGSPFIGEVWPGDCVFPDFTSERIRTWWARLVRDFISNGVDGIWNDMNEPAMTTTTKTMPESNIHRGDADIGGVQNHSYYHNVYGMLMARSTYEGMVMSNTEKRPFVLTRAGFIGSQRYAATWTGDNLSNWEHLHMSLSMVLQLVCKLFLQVQDSQPPSLSSLKCIKHQVIYFVLNQ
;
A
#
# COMPACT_ATOMS: atom_id res chain seq x y z
N MET A 1 -0.81 9.92 -9.69
CA MET A 1 -1.62 10.90 -8.96
C MET A 1 -1.29 10.77 -7.49
N ASP A 2 -0.73 11.84 -6.92
CA ASP A 2 -0.41 11.99 -5.49
C ASP A 2 -1.65 12.51 -4.72
N ILE A 3 -1.58 12.74 -3.40
CA ILE A 3 -2.74 13.00 -2.51
C ILE A 3 -3.76 14.05 -2.98
N ASP A 4 -3.36 15.06 -3.74
CA ASP A 4 -4.21 16.20 -4.12
C ASP A 4 -5.42 15.83 -4.98
N TYR A 5 -5.47 14.61 -5.53
CA TYR A 5 -6.65 14.15 -6.27
C TYR A 5 -7.84 13.84 -5.36
N MET A 6 -7.60 13.59 -4.07
CA MET A 6 -8.61 13.15 -3.12
C MET A 6 -9.47 14.33 -2.64
N ASP A 7 -10.78 14.14 -2.47
CA ASP A 7 -11.64 15.13 -1.82
C ASP A 7 -11.27 15.25 -0.34
N GLY A 8 -10.60 16.35 0.02
CA GLY A 8 -10.20 16.64 1.40
C GLY A 8 -9.27 15.57 2.00
N PHE A 9 -8.37 15.01 1.16
CA PHE A 9 -7.44 13.93 1.52
C PHE A 9 -8.12 12.63 1.99
N ARG A 10 -9.39 12.42 1.64
CA ARG A 10 -10.10 11.17 1.92
C ARG A 10 -9.73 10.12 0.88
N CYS A 11 -9.10 9.02 1.31
CA CYS A 11 -8.80 7.90 0.42
C CYS A 11 -10.06 7.41 -0.33
N PHE A 12 -9.87 6.85 -1.53
CA PHE A 12 -10.96 6.33 -2.37
C PHE A 12 -12.01 7.36 -2.85
N THR A 13 -11.75 8.66 -2.72
CA THR A 13 -12.57 9.71 -3.31
C THR A 13 -11.82 10.46 -4.41
N PHE A 14 -12.53 11.32 -5.14
CA PHE A 14 -11.95 12.24 -6.10
C PHE A 14 -12.50 13.64 -5.81
N ASP A 15 -11.64 14.66 -5.82
CA ASP A 15 -12.07 16.05 -5.72
C ASP A 15 -12.85 16.43 -6.99
N ASN A 16 -14.14 16.77 -6.83
CA ASN A 16 -15.01 17.04 -7.98
C ASN A 16 -14.67 18.34 -8.73
N ASN A 17 -13.84 19.23 -8.17
CA ASN A 17 -13.44 20.45 -8.86
C ASN A 17 -12.25 20.19 -9.80
N HIS A 18 -11.30 19.36 -9.37
CA HIS A 18 -10.08 19.07 -10.11
C HIS A 18 -10.17 17.76 -10.91
N PHE A 19 -10.90 16.76 -10.42
CA PHE A 19 -11.07 15.42 -10.99
C PHE A 19 -12.55 15.00 -11.10
N PRO A 20 -13.40 15.76 -11.82
CA PRO A 20 -14.84 15.47 -11.94
C PRO A 20 -15.16 14.17 -12.68
N ASP A 21 -14.29 13.73 -13.59
CA ASP A 21 -14.42 12.48 -14.34
C ASP A 21 -13.05 11.77 -14.42
N PRO A 22 -12.66 11.02 -13.37
CA PRO A 22 -11.39 10.31 -13.35
C PRO A 22 -11.29 9.27 -14.47
N LYS A 23 -12.43 8.71 -14.92
CA LYS A 23 -12.45 7.69 -15.97
C LYS A 23 -12.10 8.29 -17.33
N SER A 24 -12.74 9.40 -17.71
CA SER A 24 -12.42 10.09 -18.97
C SER A 24 -10.95 10.54 -19.00
N MET A 25 -10.42 11.06 -17.88
CA MET A 25 -9.02 11.44 -17.80
C MET A 25 -8.08 10.24 -18.02
N VAL A 26 -8.41 9.08 -17.46
CA VAL A 26 -7.61 7.87 -17.67
C VAL A 26 -7.72 7.35 -19.10
N ASP A 27 -8.91 7.43 -19.71
CA ASP A 27 -9.11 7.09 -21.11
C ASP A 27 -8.27 7.99 -22.04
N ASP A 28 -8.18 9.29 -21.74
CA ASP A 28 -7.30 10.23 -22.45
C ASP A 28 -5.83 9.85 -22.31
N LEU A 29 -5.37 9.47 -21.11
CA LEU A 29 -4.00 8.97 -20.89
C LEU A 29 -3.75 7.67 -21.68
N HIS A 30 -4.72 6.76 -21.73
CA HIS A 30 -4.61 5.53 -22.50
C HIS A 30 -4.52 5.79 -24.00
N SER A 31 -5.20 6.83 -24.51
CA SER A 31 -5.16 7.21 -25.93
C SER A 31 -3.76 7.59 -26.42
N ILE A 32 -2.90 8.09 -25.52
CA ILE A 32 -1.49 8.42 -25.79
C ILE A 32 -0.52 7.34 -25.31
N GLY A 33 -1.02 6.17 -24.88
CA GLY A 33 -0.20 5.04 -24.43
C GLY A 33 0.32 5.14 -23.00
N CYS A 34 -0.15 6.11 -22.21
CA CYS A 34 0.20 6.25 -20.81
C CYS A 34 -0.65 5.36 -19.90
N LYS A 35 -0.18 5.16 -18.66
CA LYS A 35 -0.88 4.43 -17.60
C LYS A 35 -1.00 5.32 -16.38
N SER A 36 -2.06 5.11 -15.58
CA SER A 36 -2.33 5.92 -14.41
C SER A 36 -2.14 5.12 -13.11
N ILE A 37 -1.31 5.65 -12.21
CA ILE A 37 -1.08 5.09 -10.87
C ILE A 37 -1.56 6.10 -9.85
N TRP A 38 -2.34 5.67 -8.86
CA TRP A 38 -3.00 6.56 -7.90
C TRP A 38 -2.67 6.13 -6.47
N MET A 39 -2.39 7.11 -5.62
CA MET A 39 -1.96 6.84 -4.26
C MET A 39 -3.11 6.50 -3.32
N LEU A 40 -2.91 5.53 -2.42
CA LEU A 40 -3.83 5.21 -1.33
C LEU A 40 -3.01 4.93 -0.07
N ASP A 41 -3.29 5.70 0.98
CA ASP A 41 -2.61 5.63 2.27
C ASP A 41 -3.44 4.85 3.29
N PRO A 42 -2.83 4.32 4.37
CA PRO A 42 -3.56 3.57 5.38
C PRO A 42 -4.37 4.46 6.34
N GLY A 43 -4.10 5.76 6.38
CA GLY A 43 -4.79 6.70 7.26
C GLY A 43 -6.17 7.06 6.70
N ILE A 44 -7.23 6.58 7.34
CA ILE A 44 -8.61 6.87 6.96
C ILE A 44 -9.16 7.95 7.88
N LYS A 45 -9.49 9.11 7.28
CA LYS A 45 -10.04 10.27 8.00
C LYS A 45 -11.22 9.86 8.90
N GLU A 46 -11.16 10.24 10.17
CA GLU A 46 -12.24 10.05 11.13
C GLU A 46 -13.32 11.11 10.90
N GLU A 47 -14.25 10.83 9.98
CA GLU A 47 -15.30 11.78 9.61
C GLU A 47 -16.64 11.08 9.37
N LYS A 48 -17.68 11.54 10.06
CA LYS A 48 -19.04 11.02 9.86
C LYS A 48 -19.55 11.35 8.45
N GLY A 49 -20.20 10.38 7.82
CA GLY A 49 -20.71 10.49 6.45
C GLY A 49 -19.67 10.16 5.36
N TYR A 50 -18.41 9.93 5.71
CA TYR A 50 -17.40 9.41 4.80
C TYR A 50 -17.50 7.88 4.70
N PHE A 51 -17.89 7.37 3.53
CA PHE A 51 -18.28 5.97 3.37
C PHE A 51 -17.22 4.93 3.79
N VAL A 52 -15.93 5.23 3.63
CA VAL A 52 -14.85 4.32 4.04
C VAL A 52 -14.78 4.26 5.57
N TYR A 53 -14.90 5.42 6.23
CA TYR A 53 -14.95 5.48 7.69
C TYR A 53 -16.19 4.80 8.26
N GLU A 54 -17.37 5.05 7.67
CA GLU A 54 -18.62 4.41 8.10
C GLU A 54 -18.54 2.89 7.92
N SER A 55 -18.20 2.41 6.72
CA SER A 55 -18.12 0.97 6.45
C SER A 55 -17.05 0.26 7.28
N GLY A 56 -15.90 0.89 7.53
CA GLY A 56 -14.87 0.30 8.37
C GLY A 56 -15.27 0.25 9.84
N SER A 57 -15.99 1.27 10.33
CA SER A 57 -16.53 1.30 11.69
C SER A 57 -17.62 0.24 11.90
N GLU A 58 -18.55 0.11 10.96
CA GLU A 58 -19.58 -0.94 10.94
C GLU A 58 -18.99 -2.35 10.96
N ASN A 59 -17.82 -2.53 10.35
CA ASN A 59 -17.13 -3.81 10.25
C ASN A 59 -16.05 -4.02 11.33
N ASP A 60 -15.91 -3.12 12.32
CA ASP A 60 -14.87 -3.19 13.37
C ASP A 60 -13.46 -3.43 12.80
N VAL A 61 -13.05 -2.67 11.77
CA VAL A 61 -11.79 -2.91 11.04
C VAL A 61 -10.59 -2.14 11.61
N TRP A 62 -10.81 -1.25 12.57
CA TRP A 62 -9.76 -0.36 13.06
C TRP A 62 -8.84 -1.05 14.08
N ILE A 63 -7.55 -0.70 14.04
CA ILE A 63 -6.60 -1.00 15.11
C ILE A 63 -7.07 -0.33 16.40
N LYS A 64 -6.88 -1.00 17.54
CA LYS A 64 -7.40 -0.56 18.84
C LYS A 64 -6.29 -0.15 19.80
N LYS A 65 -6.61 0.74 20.72
CA LYS A 65 -5.82 0.95 21.95
C LYS A 65 -6.07 -0.18 22.94
N ALA A 66 -5.29 -0.22 24.02
CA ALA A 66 -5.46 -1.20 25.10
C ALA A 66 -6.84 -1.13 25.80
N ASP A 67 -7.50 0.03 25.76
CA ASP A 67 -8.86 0.23 26.28
C ASP A 67 -9.97 -0.31 25.34
N GLY A 68 -9.61 -0.82 24.17
CA GLY A 68 -10.51 -1.37 23.16
C GLY A 68 -11.15 -0.34 22.22
N SER A 69 -10.92 0.95 22.42
CA SER A 69 -11.36 1.99 21.48
C SER A 69 -10.44 2.08 20.26
N PRO A 70 -10.94 2.57 19.10
CA PRO A 70 -10.10 2.78 17.92
C PRO A 70 -8.90 3.67 18.24
N PHE A 71 -7.75 3.33 17.66
CA PHE A 71 -6.59 4.21 17.68
C PHE A 71 -6.81 5.34 16.67
N ILE A 72 -6.54 6.57 17.12
CA ILE A 72 -6.57 7.79 16.32
C ILE A 72 -5.14 8.32 16.22
N GLY A 73 -4.69 8.60 15.01
CA GLY A 73 -3.41 9.26 14.72
C GLY A 73 -3.58 10.39 13.72
N GLU A 74 -2.83 11.47 13.91
CA GLU A 74 -2.88 12.64 13.04
C GLU A 74 -1.96 12.47 11.82
N VAL A 75 -2.52 12.68 10.62
CA VAL A 75 -1.84 12.63 9.31
C VAL A 75 -2.40 13.74 8.39
N TRP A 76 -2.23 13.62 7.07
CA TRP A 76 -2.65 14.62 6.06
C TRP A 76 -4.09 15.14 6.23
N PRO A 77 -5.14 14.29 6.30
CA PRO A 77 -6.52 14.75 6.54
C PRO A 77 -6.85 15.19 7.99
N GLY A 78 -5.88 15.21 8.91
CA GLY A 78 -6.10 15.37 10.35
C GLY A 78 -6.25 14.03 11.07
N ASP A 79 -7.22 13.93 11.98
CA ASP A 79 -7.48 12.71 12.76
C ASP A 79 -7.87 11.54 11.86
N CYS A 80 -7.14 10.42 12.00
CA CYS A 80 -7.35 9.20 11.23
C CYS A 80 -7.37 7.94 12.08
N VAL A 81 -8.18 6.98 11.62
CA VAL A 81 -8.15 5.59 12.03
C VAL A 81 -7.38 4.74 11.01
N PHE A 82 -6.86 3.60 11.47
CA PHE A 82 -6.00 2.74 10.66
C PHE A 82 -6.58 1.33 10.55
N PRO A 83 -6.78 0.77 9.34
CA PRO A 83 -7.24 -0.60 9.16
C PRO A 83 -6.24 -1.61 9.74
N ASP A 84 -6.73 -2.63 10.43
CA ASP A 84 -5.89 -3.71 10.94
C ASP A 84 -5.64 -4.78 9.88
N PHE A 85 -4.66 -4.54 8.99
CA PHE A 85 -4.30 -5.46 7.89
C PHE A 85 -3.79 -6.84 8.37
N THR A 86 -3.59 -7.04 9.68
CA THR A 86 -3.23 -8.34 10.25
C THR A 86 -4.39 -9.33 10.19
N SER A 87 -5.64 -8.88 10.03
CA SER A 87 -6.79 -9.76 9.85
C SER A 87 -7.18 -9.94 8.37
N GLU A 88 -7.33 -11.19 7.92
CA GLU A 88 -7.77 -11.54 6.56
C GLU A 88 -9.11 -10.91 6.20
N ARG A 89 -10.04 -10.89 7.16
CA ARG A 89 -11.35 -10.25 7.01
C ARG A 89 -11.21 -8.77 6.66
N ILE A 90 -10.26 -8.08 7.30
CA ILE A 90 -10.01 -6.65 7.11
C ILE A 90 -9.24 -6.41 5.80
N ARG A 91 -8.28 -7.28 5.47
CA ARG A 91 -7.62 -7.28 4.14
C ARG A 91 -8.64 -7.44 3.01
N THR A 92 -9.62 -8.32 3.19
CA THR A 92 -10.71 -8.54 2.22
C THR A 92 -11.63 -7.32 2.11
N TRP A 93 -11.92 -6.62 3.22
CA TRP A 93 -12.66 -5.36 3.19
C TRP A 93 -11.92 -4.29 2.39
N TRP A 94 -10.61 -4.11 2.63
CA TRP A 94 -9.77 -3.20 1.86
C TRP A 94 -9.72 -3.57 0.37
N ALA A 95 -9.55 -4.86 0.07
CA ALA A 95 -9.51 -5.38 -1.30
C ALA A 95 -10.80 -5.06 -2.08
N ARG A 96 -11.96 -5.06 -1.43
CA ARG A 96 -13.24 -4.66 -2.07
C ARG A 96 -13.25 -3.17 -2.40
N LEU A 97 -12.77 -2.30 -1.50
CA LEU A 97 -12.63 -0.87 -1.77
C LEU A 97 -11.69 -0.60 -2.95
N VAL A 98 -10.55 -1.31 -2.99
CA VAL A 98 -9.60 -1.22 -4.10
C VAL A 98 -10.21 -1.70 -5.42
N ARG A 99 -10.93 -2.83 -5.41
CA ARG A 99 -11.64 -3.33 -6.60
C ARG A 99 -12.58 -2.27 -7.18
N ASP A 100 -13.36 -1.62 -6.33
CA ASP A 100 -14.33 -0.60 -6.73
C ASP A 100 -13.62 0.67 -7.22
N PHE A 101 -12.53 1.08 -6.58
CA PHE A 101 -11.72 2.22 -7.00
C PHE A 101 -11.07 2.01 -8.38
N ILE A 102 -10.55 0.80 -8.65
CA ILE A 102 -9.94 0.42 -9.94
C ILE A 102 -10.96 0.50 -11.10
N SER A 103 -12.26 0.36 -10.82
CA SER A 103 -13.31 0.45 -11.86
C SER A 103 -13.37 1.82 -12.57
N ASN A 104 -12.75 2.85 -11.98
CA ASN A 104 -12.54 4.17 -12.58
C ASN A 104 -11.44 4.19 -13.66
N GLY A 105 -10.90 3.04 -14.07
CA GLY A 105 -9.89 2.93 -15.14
C GLY A 105 -8.44 2.90 -14.64
N VAL A 106 -8.23 3.08 -13.33
CA VAL A 106 -6.91 3.10 -12.69
C VAL A 106 -6.09 1.85 -13.02
N ASP A 107 -4.82 2.02 -13.43
CA ASP A 107 -3.96 0.90 -13.85
C ASP A 107 -3.12 0.31 -12.72
N GLY A 108 -2.84 1.11 -11.68
CA GLY A 108 -2.00 0.73 -10.56
C GLY A 108 -2.26 1.57 -9.32
N ILE A 109 -1.83 1.06 -8.18
CA ILE A 109 -1.95 1.74 -6.89
C ILE A 109 -0.59 1.98 -6.29
N TRP A 110 -0.41 3.16 -5.70
CA TRP A 110 0.74 3.49 -4.88
C TRP A 110 0.30 3.49 -3.42
N ASN A 111 0.82 2.57 -2.60
CA ASN A 111 0.63 2.58 -1.16
C ASN A 111 1.80 3.31 -0.50
N ASP A 112 1.53 4.53 -0.02
CA ASP A 112 2.47 5.31 0.75
C ASP A 112 2.07 5.36 2.23
N MET A 113 2.95 5.93 3.05
CA MET A 113 2.70 6.18 4.48
C MET A 113 2.38 4.90 5.27
N ASN A 114 2.78 3.73 4.75
CA ASN A 114 2.32 2.43 5.21
C ASN A 114 3.25 1.74 6.22
N GLU A 115 4.11 2.49 6.91
CA GLU A 115 4.92 2.00 8.03
C GLU A 115 4.09 1.52 9.25
N PRO A 116 3.01 2.17 9.72
CA PRO A 116 2.32 3.39 9.27
C PRO A 116 2.99 4.68 9.75
N ALA A 117 3.09 5.69 8.87
CA ALA A 117 3.65 7.00 9.19
C ALA A 117 2.59 7.96 9.75
N MET A 118 2.94 8.74 10.76
CA MET A 118 2.04 9.72 11.40
C MET A 118 2.79 10.81 12.17
N THR A 119 2.08 11.87 12.56
CA THR A 119 2.62 13.03 13.28
C THR A 119 2.81 12.74 14.78
N THR A 120 3.62 11.73 15.11
CA THR A 120 4.02 11.39 16.49
C THR A 120 5.52 11.61 16.71
N THR A 121 5.98 11.53 17.97
CA THR A 121 7.41 11.62 18.31
C THR A 121 8.23 10.52 17.64
N THR A 122 7.71 9.29 17.58
CA THR A 122 8.34 8.14 16.93
C THR A 122 8.04 8.05 15.44
N LYS A 123 7.24 8.97 14.90
CA LYS A 123 6.75 8.99 13.50
C LYS A 123 5.94 7.76 13.09
N THR A 124 5.49 6.96 14.05
CA THR A 124 4.68 5.77 13.83
C THR A 124 3.74 5.48 15.01
N MET A 125 2.98 4.40 14.89
CA MET A 125 1.96 3.96 15.84
C MET A 125 2.58 3.51 17.18
N PRO A 126 1.93 3.77 18.33
CA PRO A 126 2.40 3.29 19.62
C PRO A 126 2.50 1.76 19.65
N GLU A 127 3.61 1.26 20.22
CA GLU A 127 3.87 -0.18 20.32
C GLU A 127 2.78 -0.95 21.07
N SER A 128 2.08 -0.30 22.01
CA SER A 128 1.03 -0.88 22.85
C SER A 128 -0.33 -1.01 22.16
N ASN A 129 -0.48 -0.52 20.94
CA ASN A 129 -1.71 -0.69 20.17
C ASN A 129 -1.95 -2.18 19.88
N ILE A 130 -3.21 -2.60 19.85
CA ILE A 130 -3.62 -3.99 19.73
C ILE A 130 -4.09 -4.29 18.32
N HIS A 131 -3.50 -5.33 17.74
CA HIS A 131 -3.89 -5.96 16.49
C HIS A 131 -4.59 -7.29 16.76
N ARG A 132 -5.60 -7.62 15.96
CA ARG A 132 -6.40 -8.84 16.06
C ARG A 132 -5.88 -9.96 15.15
N GLY A 133 -4.59 -9.96 14.85
CA GLY A 133 -3.98 -10.78 13.79
C GLY A 133 -4.49 -12.22 13.75
N ASP A 134 -4.58 -12.75 12.52
CA ASP A 134 -5.04 -14.11 12.29
C ASP A 134 -4.17 -15.13 13.06
N ALA A 135 -4.73 -16.29 13.43
CA ALA A 135 -4.04 -17.27 14.27
C ALA A 135 -2.74 -17.81 13.65
N ASP A 136 -2.68 -17.89 12.32
CA ASP A 136 -1.53 -18.36 11.54
C ASP A 136 -0.37 -17.36 11.48
N ILE A 137 -0.63 -16.07 11.73
CA ILE A 137 0.40 -15.03 11.73
C ILE A 137 0.81 -14.57 13.13
N GLY A 138 0.17 -15.08 14.19
CA GLY A 138 0.55 -14.81 15.59
C GLY A 138 -0.60 -14.51 16.55
N GLY A 139 -1.84 -14.41 16.07
CA GLY A 139 -2.99 -14.11 16.91
C GLY A 139 -3.05 -12.64 17.37
N VAL A 140 -3.85 -12.37 18.40
CA VAL A 140 -3.96 -11.03 18.99
C VAL A 140 -2.62 -10.65 19.64
N GLN A 141 -2.00 -9.57 19.18
CA GLN A 141 -0.72 -9.08 19.69
C GLN A 141 -0.66 -7.55 19.65
N ASN A 142 0.36 -7.02 20.32
CA ASN A 142 0.72 -5.62 20.27
C ASN A 142 1.30 -5.21 18.90
N HIS A 143 1.27 -3.91 18.60
CA HIS A 143 1.81 -3.34 17.37
C HIS A 143 3.31 -3.64 17.21
N SER A 144 4.07 -3.70 18.31
CA SER A 144 5.49 -4.09 18.27
C SER A 144 5.74 -5.45 17.60
N TYR A 145 4.79 -6.38 17.67
CA TYR A 145 4.91 -7.68 16.99
C TYR A 145 4.66 -7.57 15.48
N TYR A 146 3.75 -6.69 15.05
CA TYR A 146 3.30 -6.57 13.66
C TYR A 146 3.88 -5.39 12.88
N HIS A 147 4.61 -4.48 13.54
CA HIS A 147 5.07 -3.21 12.99
C HIS A 147 5.66 -3.35 11.57
N ASN A 148 6.69 -4.20 11.43
CA ASN A 148 7.39 -4.36 10.15
C ASN A 148 6.57 -5.07 9.07
N VAL A 149 5.53 -5.83 9.43
CA VAL A 149 4.71 -6.58 8.45
C VAL A 149 3.47 -5.79 8.02
N TYR A 150 3.09 -4.74 8.74
CA TYR A 150 1.92 -3.92 8.47
C TYR A 150 1.88 -3.40 7.03
N GLY A 151 2.97 -2.76 6.58
CA GLY A 151 3.06 -2.22 5.21
C GLY A 151 2.96 -3.28 4.11
N MET A 152 3.59 -4.45 4.32
CA MET A 152 3.47 -5.58 3.40
C MET A 152 2.02 -6.09 3.32
N LEU A 153 1.30 -6.14 4.44
CA LEU A 153 -0.07 -6.62 4.48
C LEU A 153 -1.04 -5.64 3.82
N MET A 154 -0.79 -4.33 3.91
CA MET A 154 -1.51 -3.34 3.10
C MET A 154 -1.27 -3.57 1.61
N ALA A 155 0.00 -3.70 1.19
CA ALA A 155 0.35 -3.94 -0.21
C ALA A 155 -0.26 -5.24 -0.76
N ARG A 156 -0.28 -6.30 0.06
CA ARG A 156 -0.98 -7.56 -0.24
C ARG A 156 -2.48 -7.34 -0.45
N SER A 157 -3.13 -6.62 0.47
CA SER A 157 -4.57 -6.34 0.39
C SER A 157 -4.94 -5.56 -0.86
N THR A 158 -4.10 -4.57 -1.22
CA THR A 158 -4.25 -3.80 -2.46
C THR A 158 -4.05 -4.67 -3.70
N TYR A 159 -3.02 -5.52 -3.72
CA TYR A 159 -2.78 -6.46 -4.81
C TYR A 159 -3.97 -7.41 -5.00
N GLU A 160 -4.48 -8.01 -3.93
CA GLU A 160 -5.64 -8.90 -3.95
C GLU A 160 -6.90 -8.18 -4.46
N GLY A 161 -7.12 -6.93 -4.08
CA GLY A 161 -8.22 -6.09 -4.60
C GLY A 161 -8.13 -5.82 -6.10
N MET A 162 -6.92 -5.60 -6.63
CA MET A 162 -6.70 -5.46 -8.07
C MET A 162 -6.95 -6.77 -8.82
N VAL A 163 -6.51 -7.92 -8.28
CA VAL A 163 -6.82 -9.24 -8.86
C VAL A 163 -8.32 -9.50 -8.87
N MET A 164 -9.03 -9.13 -7.80
CA MET A 164 -10.49 -9.24 -7.72
C MET A 164 -11.22 -8.39 -8.77
N SER A 165 -10.60 -7.30 -9.24
CA SER A 165 -11.16 -6.44 -10.28
C SER A 165 -11.01 -7.06 -11.67
N ASN A 166 -9.85 -7.65 -11.97
CA ASN A 166 -9.59 -8.29 -13.25
C ASN A 166 -8.51 -9.38 -13.12
N THR A 167 -8.90 -10.65 -13.25
CA THR A 167 -7.99 -11.80 -13.13
C THR A 167 -6.99 -11.92 -14.29
N GLU A 168 -7.30 -11.32 -15.44
CA GLU A 168 -6.46 -11.38 -16.65
C GLU A 168 -5.39 -10.29 -16.68
N LYS A 169 -5.54 -9.23 -15.85
CA LYS A 169 -4.58 -8.12 -15.78
C LYS A 169 -3.67 -8.30 -14.57
N ARG A 170 -2.36 -8.32 -14.80
CA ARG A 170 -1.38 -8.33 -13.71
C ARG A 170 -1.47 -7.02 -12.91
N PRO A 171 -1.64 -7.07 -11.57
CA PRO A 171 -1.63 -5.87 -10.74
C PRO A 171 -0.28 -5.15 -10.75
N PHE A 172 -0.33 -3.83 -10.62
CA PHE A 172 0.82 -3.00 -10.31
C PHE A 172 0.56 -2.27 -9.00
N VAL A 173 1.32 -2.63 -7.96
CA VAL A 173 1.32 -1.95 -6.67
C VAL A 173 2.74 -1.44 -6.40
N LEU A 174 2.86 -0.18 -6.03
CA LEU A 174 4.09 0.43 -5.53
C LEU A 174 3.95 0.62 -4.02
N THR A 175 4.96 0.27 -3.21
CA THR A 175 4.87 0.38 -1.74
C THR A 175 6.13 0.92 -1.08
N ARG A 176 5.98 1.78 -0.06
CA ARG A 176 7.11 2.35 0.69
C ARG A 176 7.64 1.34 1.69
N ALA A 177 6.79 0.92 2.62
CA ALA A 177 7.12 -0.05 3.64
C ALA A 177 6.91 -1.47 3.12
N GLY A 178 7.90 -2.34 3.36
CA GLY A 178 7.86 -3.73 2.95
C GLY A 178 8.56 -4.66 3.93
N PHE A 179 8.24 -5.94 3.83
CA PHE A 179 8.83 -7.01 4.63
C PHE A 179 9.25 -8.19 3.74
N ILE A 180 9.80 -9.23 4.35
CA ILE A 180 10.12 -10.48 3.65
C ILE A 180 8.85 -11.02 3.00
N GLY A 181 8.86 -11.14 1.66
CA GLY A 181 7.70 -11.57 0.88
C GLY A 181 6.96 -10.47 0.12
N SER A 182 7.27 -9.18 0.34
CA SER A 182 6.66 -8.05 -0.39
C SER A 182 6.79 -8.15 -1.91
N GLN A 183 7.81 -8.84 -2.42
CA GLN A 183 8.05 -9.06 -3.86
C GLN A 183 6.93 -9.77 -4.59
N ARG A 184 6.09 -10.50 -3.86
CA ARG A 184 4.94 -11.19 -4.43
C ARG A 184 3.81 -10.22 -4.78
N TYR A 185 3.77 -9.05 -4.16
CA TYR A 185 2.62 -8.15 -4.18
C TYR A 185 2.95 -6.76 -4.75
N ALA A 186 4.16 -6.23 -4.54
CA ALA A 186 4.47 -4.86 -4.90
C ALA A 186 5.93 -4.64 -5.32
N ALA A 187 6.12 -3.63 -6.17
CA ALA A 187 7.42 -2.96 -6.33
C ALA A 187 7.64 -2.00 -5.14
N THR A 188 8.89 -1.65 -4.88
CA THR A 188 9.26 -0.71 -3.81
C THR A 188 10.22 0.35 -4.32
N TRP A 189 10.28 1.48 -3.63
CA TRP A 189 11.25 2.55 -3.87
C TRP A 189 11.90 2.97 -2.54
N THR A 190 12.96 3.77 -2.62
CA THR A 190 13.80 4.10 -1.46
C THR A 190 13.27 5.26 -0.60
N GLY A 191 12.00 5.64 -0.75
CA GLY A 191 11.41 6.77 -0.05
C GLY A 191 11.91 8.13 -0.57
N ASP A 192 11.68 9.16 0.24
CA ASP A 192 11.99 10.55 -0.07
C ASP A 192 13.51 10.78 -0.09
N ASN A 193 14.06 10.99 -1.28
CA ASN A 193 15.46 11.35 -1.48
C ASN A 193 15.60 12.86 -1.75
N LEU A 194 16.84 13.33 -1.84
CA LEU A 194 17.15 14.71 -2.17
C LEU A 194 17.72 14.77 -3.59
N SER A 195 17.45 15.88 -4.29
CA SER A 195 17.97 16.14 -5.64
C SER A 195 19.44 16.58 -5.61
N ASN A 196 20.34 15.69 -5.17
CA ASN A 196 21.78 15.91 -5.11
C ASN A 196 22.58 14.67 -5.57
N TRP A 197 23.87 14.88 -5.82
CA TRP A 197 24.76 13.84 -6.36
C TRP A 197 24.98 12.69 -5.36
N GLU A 198 24.95 13.00 -4.07
CA GLU A 198 25.13 12.02 -3.00
C GLU A 198 23.98 11.02 -2.98
N HIS A 199 22.73 11.48 -3.04
CA HIS A 199 21.56 10.60 -3.11
C HIS A 199 21.48 9.82 -4.42
N LEU A 200 21.91 10.42 -5.53
CA LEU A 200 22.06 9.68 -6.80
C LEU A 200 23.07 8.53 -6.64
N HIS A 201 24.23 8.79 -6.03
CA HIS A 201 25.24 7.76 -5.80
C HIS A 201 24.75 6.66 -4.84
N MET A 202 24.05 7.03 -3.76
CA MET A 202 23.50 6.07 -2.79
C MET A 202 22.45 5.14 -3.41
N SER A 203 21.68 5.61 -4.41
CA SER A 203 20.63 4.82 -5.05
C SER A 203 21.12 3.48 -5.60
N LEU A 204 22.34 3.44 -6.16
CA LEU A 204 22.92 2.21 -6.73
C LEU A 204 23.08 1.13 -5.66
N SER A 205 23.69 1.48 -4.53
CA SER A 205 23.90 0.55 -3.41
C SER A 205 22.60 0.10 -2.77
N MET A 206 21.63 1.00 -2.63
CA MET A 206 20.32 0.70 -2.06
C MET A 206 19.53 -0.29 -2.94
N VAL A 207 19.46 -0.03 -4.26
CA VAL A 207 18.76 -0.91 -5.21
C VAL A 207 19.41 -2.30 -5.26
N LEU A 208 20.74 -2.39 -5.28
CA LEU A 208 21.44 -3.68 -5.26
C LEU A 208 21.12 -4.50 -3.99
N GLN A 209 21.06 -3.86 -2.83
CA GLN A 209 20.70 -4.54 -1.58
C GLN A 209 19.25 -5.01 -1.55
N LEU A 210 18.33 -4.24 -2.13
CA LEU A 210 16.94 -4.66 -2.31
C LEU A 210 16.88 -5.90 -3.20
N VAL A 211 17.56 -5.92 -4.34
CA VAL A 211 17.61 -7.07 -5.26
C VAL A 211 18.20 -8.31 -4.61
N CYS A 212 19.28 -8.19 -3.82
CA CYS A 212 19.86 -9.35 -3.13
C CYS A 212 18.92 -9.95 -2.07
N LYS A 213 18.18 -9.12 -1.32
CA LYS A 213 17.13 -9.60 -0.41
C LYS A 213 16.00 -10.30 -1.16
N LEU A 214 15.65 -9.81 -2.36
CA LEU A 214 14.63 -10.40 -3.22
C LEU A 214 15.05 -11.75 -3.82
N PHE A 215 16.34 -11.91 -4.17
CA PHE A 215 16.85 -13.09 -4.87
C PHE A 215 17.19 -14.26 -3.94
N LEU A 216 17.79 -14.00 -2.77
CA LEU A 216 18.11 -15.06 -1.79
C LEU A 216 16.85 -15.73 -1.23
N GLN A 217 15.75 -14.98 -1.08
CA GLN A 217 14.48 -15.52 -0.59
C GLN A 217 13.80 -16.52 -1.55
N VAL A 218 14.12 -16.45 -2.85
CA VAL A 218 13.60 -17.41 -3.85
C VAL A 218 14.34 -18.75 -3.77
N GLN A 219 15.60 -18.77 -3.36
CA GLN A 219 16.38 -20.00 -3.26
C GLN A 219 16.02 -20.86 -2.04
N ASP A 220 15.62 -20.24 -0.92
CA ASP A 220 15.28 -20.98 0.31
C ASP A 220 13.86 -21.58 0.31
N SER A 221 13.01 -21.24 -0.66
CA SER A 221 11.57 -21.59 -0.60
C SER A 221 11.07 -22.63 -1.60
N GLN A 222 11.79 -23.04 -2.66
CA GLN A 222 11.40 -24.16 -3.55
C GLN A 222 12.61 -24.72 -4.36
N PRO A 223 12.65 -26.02 -4.73
CA PRO A 223 13.62 -26.52 -5.71
C PRO A 223 13.37 -25.88 -7.08
N PRO A 224 14.42 -25.53 -7.85
CA PRO A 224 14.27 -24.67 -9.03
C PRO A 224 13.53 -25.38 -10.17
N SER A 225 12.38 -24.82 -10.58
CA SER A 225 11.83 -25.05 -11.92
C SER A 225 12.12 -23.85 -12.81
N LEU A 226 12.42 -24.10 -14.09
CA LEU A 226 12.89 -23.11 -15.07
C LEU A 226 11.93 -21.92 -15.33
N SER A 227 10.70 -21.95 -14.82
CA SER A 227 9.70 -20.90 -15.01
C SER A 227 9.88 -19.71 -14.05
N SER A 228 10.40 -19.91 -12.84
CA SER A 228 10.56 -18.85 -11.83
C SER A 228 11.68 -17.86 -12.16
N LEU A 229 12.68 -18.27 -12.94
CA LEU A 229 13.76 -17.39 -13.43
C LEU A 229 13.30 -16.34 -14.44
N LYS A 230 12.17 -16.53 -15.14
CA LYS A 230 11.64 -15.54 -16.09
C LYS A 230 10.94 -14.38 -15.40
N CYS A 231 10.35 -14.60 -14.21
CA CYS A 231 9.56 -13.60 -13.50
C CYS A 231 10.43 -12.45 -12.96
N ILE A 232 11.63 -12.76 -12.48
CA ILE A 232 12.56 -11.78 -11.88
C ILE A 232 13.21 -10.87 -12.93
N LYS A 233 13.49 -11.37 -14.13
CA LYS A 233 14.11 -10.57 -15.20
C LYS A 233 13.26 -9.39 -15.66
N HIS A 234 11.93 -9.45 -15.53
CA HIS A 234 11.04 -8.41 -16.04
C HIS A 234 10.64 -7.33 -15.02
N GLN A 235 10.72 -7.60 -13.71
CA GLN A 235 10.28 -6.63 -12.69
C GLN A 235 11.37 -5.67 -12.20
N VAL A 236 12.65 -6.00 -12.37
CA VAL A 236 13.76 -5.21 -11.81
C VAL A 236 14.45 -4.32 -12.87
N ILE A 237 14.36 -4.66 -14.16
CA ILE A 237 15.26 -4.09 -15.17
C ILE A 237 14.72 -2.81 -15.84
N TYR A 238 13.41 -2.54 -15.82
CA TYR A 238 12.85 -1.45 -16.61
C TYR A 238 12.96 -0.03 -16.01
N PHE A 239 13.43 0.13 -14.76
CA PHE A 239 13.46 1.45 -14.11
C PHE A 239 14.83 2.17 -14.18
N VAL A 240 15.85 1.60 -14.83
CA VAL A 240 17.22 2.15 -14.79
C VAL A 240 17.80 2.52 -16.17
N LEU A 241 17.16 2.20 -17.30
CA LEU A 241 17.83 2.29 -18.62
C LEU A 241 17.10 3.01 -19.76
N ASN A 242 16.11 3.88 -19.51
CA ASN A 242 15.62 4.78 -20.57
C ASN A 242 15.27 6.17 -20.01
N GLN A 243 16.31 6.95 -19.72
CA GLN A 243 16.32 8.40 -19.94
C GLN A 243 17.38 8.70 -21.00
#